data_AF-A0AA97H236-F1
#
_entry.id   AF-A0AA97H236-F1
#
_cell.length_a   1.000
_cell.length_b   1.000
_cell.length_c   1.000
_cell.angle_alpha   90.00
_cell.angle_beta   90.00
_cell.angle_gamma   90.00
#
_symmetry.space_group_name_H-M   'P 1'
#
loop_
_entity.id
_entity.type
_entity.pdbx_description
1 polymer ?
#
loop_
_entity_poly.entity_id
_entity_poly.type
_entity_poly.pdbx_seq_one_letter_code
_entity_poly.pdbx_strand_id
1 'polypeptide(L)'
;MFKKFIPIVGLVAVIFAIVVCRAYFRVFSGDFSTNQSDWGSFGSYIGGTVGALFASLSFLALLYTVYLQREELTTAIKALQDSAESQQKQVENYEAQKFETTFYSLLELHNDAVRSLELSSNDLSGDIANLNKLDDDCDISSYLKERQEHILKNVELSQYFRVLYQLLKFIAKNNIKNSDRDFSEAYLGKRNTIDEYENEEKMYASLVRSFVPVKLLPVLALNCIPSYEGLNNLQKYYALLERYGFLEHMRLDHLPLNLSTFLIFDRYSYAMGEKSQNDILQKVSLLKSKYPNLFVKSLMEGGYLHVYSDLVETDV
;
A
#
# COMPACT_ATOMS: atom_id res chain seq x y z
N MET A 1 -28.19 3.62 42.84
CA MET A 1 -28.00 4.36 44.11
C MET A 1 -29.08 5.43 44.34
N PHE A 2 -29.40 6.26 43.35
CA PHE A 2 -30.40 7.36 43.44
C PHE A 2 -31.80 6.99 43.97
N LYS A 3 -32.38 5.84 43.58
CA LYS A 3 -33.73 5.43 44.02
C LYS A 3 -33.86 5.26 45.55
N LYS A 4 -32.75 5.01 46.27
CA LYS A 4 -32.74 4.88 47.74
C LYS A 4 -32.65 6.22 48.47
N PHE A 5 -32.21 7.28 47.81
CA PHE A 5 -32.04 8.61 48.41
C PHE A 5 -33.32 9.46 48.38
N ILE A 6 -34.19 9.25 47.39
CA ILE A 6 -35.48 9.95 47.26
C ILE A 6 -36.34 9.89 48.55
N PRO A 7 -36.57 8.73 49.19
CA PRO A 7 -37.37 8.70 50.42
C PRO A 7 -36.67 9.36 51.61
N ILE A 8 -35.33 9.35 51.66
CA ILE A 8 -34.54 9.96 52.73
C ILE A 8 -34.63 11.48 52.64
N VAL A 9 -34.47 12.04 51.44
CA VAL A 9 -34.62 13.49 51.21
C VAL A 9 -36.04 13.96 51.55
N GLY A 10 -37.06 13.17 51.18
CA GLY A 10 -38.45 13.45 51.54
C GLY A 10 -38.70 13.45 53.06
N LEU A 11 -38.10 12.50 53.79
CA LEU A 11 -38.20 12.45 55.26
C LEU A 11 -37.53 13.67 55.92
N VAL A 12 -36.32 14.03 55.48
CA VAL A 12 -35.58 15.20 55.99
C VAL A 12 -36.36 16.50 55.73
N ALA A 13 -36.98 16.62 54.56
CA ALA A 13 -37.84 17.75 54.20
C ALA A 13 -39.03 17.91 55.18
N VAL A 14 -39.71 16.81 55.50
CA VAL A 14 -40.85 16.80 56.45
C VAL A 14 -40.39 17.17 57.87
N ILE A 15 -39.28 16.59 58.34
CA ILE A 15 -38.72 16.91 59.66
C ILE A 15 -38.35 18.39 59.76
N PHE A 16 -37.73 18.96 58.72
CA PHE A 16 -37.37 20.37 58.70
C PHE A 16 -38.60 21.28 58.79
N ALA A 17 -39.66 20.98 58.02
CA ALA A 17 -40.92 21.72 58.10
C ALA A 17 -41.54 21.68 59.52
N ILE A 18 -41.51 20.51 60.18
CA ILE A 18 -41.98 20.35 61.56
C ILE A 18 -41.14 21.20 62.53
N VAL A 19 -39.81 21.26 62.35
CA VAL A 19 -38.91 22.08 63.18
C VAL A 19 -39.22 23.57 63.03
N VAL A 20 -39.44 24.06 61.80
CA VAL A 20 -39.79 25.47 61.54
C VAL A 20 -41.14 25.81 62.18
N CYS A 21 -42.16 24.95 62.02
CA CYS A 21 -43.45 25.12 62.68
C CYS A 21 -43.30 25.14 64.21
N ARG A 22 -42.52 24.22 64.79
CA ARG A 22 -42.28 24.16 66.24
C ARG A 22 -41.54 25.40 66.75
N ALA A 23 -40.59 25.94 65.99
CA ALA A 23 -39.88 27.17 66.33
C ALA A 23 -40.84 28.38 66.31
N TYR A 24 -41.72 28.45 65.31
CA TYR A 24 -42.74 29.51 65.22
C TYR A 24 -43.66 29.51 66.46
N PHE A 25 -44.26 28.38 66.81
CA PHE A 25 -45.18 28.29 67.96
C PHE A 25 -44.50 28.49 69.33
N ARG A 26 -43.18 28.34 69.42
CA ARG A 26 -42.42 28.67 70.64
C ARG A 26 -42.23 30.17 70.86
N VAL A 27 -42.12 30.94 69.78
CA VAL A 27 -41.91 32.39 69.82
C VAL A 27 -43.25 33.13 69.83
N PHE A 28 -44.22 32.65 69.07
CA PHE A 28 -45.56 33.21 68.96
C PHE A 28 -46.57 32.27 69.63
N SER A 29 -46.64 32.31 70.96
CA SER A 29 -47.62 31.53 71.74
C SER A 29 -48.94 32.30 71.88
N GLY A 30 -50.05 31.75 71.37
CA GLY A 30 -51.40 32.33 71.47
C GLY A 30 -52.48 31.36 70.98
N ASP A 31 -53.76 31.75 71.10
CA ASP A 31 -54.91 30.98 70.61
C ASP A 31 -55.02 31.01 69.08
N PHE A 32 -55.70 30.02 68.49
CA PHE A 32 -55.95 29.99 67.05
C PHE A 32 -56.78 31.19 66.60
N SER A 33 -56.26 31.96 65.65
CA SER A 33 -56.98 33.12 65.10
C SER A 33 -58.16 32.70 64.24
N THR A 34 -59.29 33.38 64.41
CA THR A 34 -60.48 33.29 63.55
C THR A 34 -60.38 34.18 62.30
N ASN A 35 -59.37 35.04 62.21
CA ASN A 35 -59.16 35.94 61.08
C ASN A 35 -58.32 35.25 60.00
N GLN A 36 -58.85 35.23 58.77
CA GLN A 36 -58.17 34.63 57.62
C GLN A 36 -56.81 35.28 57.31
N SER A 37 -56.66 36.58 57.60
CA SER A 37 -55.40 37.32 57.37
C SER A 37 -54.23 36.75 58.17
N ASP A 38 -54.45 36.26 59.38
CA ASP A 38 -53.39 35.75 60.26
C ASP A 38 -52.86 34.40 59.76
N TRP A 39 -53.73 33.57 59.19
CA TRP A 39 -53.37 32.34 58.49
C TRP A 39 -52.55 32.62 57.22
N GLY A 40 -52.84 33.73 56.52
CA GLY A 40 -52.04 34.20 55.38
C GLY A 40 -50.61 34.59 55.79
N SER A 41 -50.47 35.32 56.90
CA SER A 41 -49.16 35.71 57.44
C SER A 41 -48.35 34.52 57.94
N PHE A 42 -48.98 33.58 58.65
CA PHE A 42 -48.35 32.33 59.08
C PHE A 42 -47.87 31.48 57.90
N GLY A 43 -48.74 31.24 56.92
CA GLY A 43 -48.40 30.52 55.71
C GLY A 43 -47.24 31.16 54.95
N SER A 44 -47.19 32.50 54.92
CA SER A 44 -46.09 33.26 54.30
C SER A 44 -44.75 33.09 55.04
N TYR A 45 -44.76 33.05 56.38
CA TYR A 45 -43.54 32.83 57.17
C TYR A 45 -42.97 31.41 56.98
N ILE A 46 -43.82 30.39 57.13
CA ILE A 46 -43.42 28.99 56.95
C ILE A 46 -43.01 28.75 55.50
N GLY A 47 -43.86 29.16 54.55
CA GLY A 47 -43.62 29.02 53.12
C GLY A 47 -42.37 29.78 52.65
N GLY A 48 -42.11 30.97 53.19
CA GLY A 48 -40.91 31.76 52.88
C GLY A 48 -39.64 31.11 53.42
N THR A 49 -39.65 30.64 54.67
CA THR A 49 -38.46 30.03 55.30
C THR A 49 -38.14 28.67 54.69
N VAL A 50 -39.15 27.80 54.59
CA VAL A 50 -39.02 26.46 54.02
C VAL A 50 -38.78 26.53 52.50
N GLY A 51 -39.47 27.43 51.80
CA GLY A 51 -39.29 27.68 50.37
C GLY A 51 -37.90 28.21 50.03
N ALA A 52 -37.34 29.14 50.81
CA ALA A 52 -35.99 29.64 50.61
C ALA A 52 -34.93 28.53 50.77
N LEU A 53 -35.07 27.65 51.78
CA LEU A 53 -34.17 26.51 51.93
C LEU A 53 -34.28 25.56 50.74
N PHE A 54 -35.48 25.16 50.32
CA PHE A 54 -35.65 24.25 49.19
C PHE A 54 -35.17 24.86 47.86
N ALA A 55 -35.36 26.17 47.66
CA ALA A 55 -34.82 26.87 46.51
C ALA A 55 -33.29 26.79 46.49
N SER A 56 -32.62 27.02 47.63
CA SER A 56 -31.16 26.90 47.74
C SER A 56 -30.66 25.47 47.48
N LEU A 57 -31.34 24.46 48.02
CA LEU A 57 -31.01 23.05 47.80
C LEU A 57 -31.24 22.63 46.35
N SER A 58 -32.32 23.10 45.72
CA SER A 58 -32.60 22.84 44.30
C SER A 58 -31.53 23.45 43.40
N PHE A 59 -31.06 24.66 43.72
CA PHE A 59 -29.96 25.29 43.01
C PHE A 59 -28.64 24.51 43.16
N LEU A 60 -28.30 24.05 44.37
CA LEU A 60 -27.11 23.21 44.60
C LEU A 60 -27.21 21.86 43.86
N ALA A 61 -28.37 21.22 43.87
CA ALA A 61 -28.61 19.98 43.14
C ALA A 61 -28.47 20.18 41.62
N LEU A 62 -28.96 21.32 41.10
CA LEU A 62 -28.79 21.68 39.70
C LEU A 62 -27.31 21.90 39.36
N LEU A 63 -26.56 22.64 40.19
CA LEU A 63 -25.12 22.84 40.00
C LEU A 63 -24.35 21.51 40.01
N TYR A 64 -24.69 20.61 40.92
CA TYR A 64 -24.09 19.27 40.97
C TYR A 64 -24.43 18.46 39.70
N THR A 65 -25.66 18.56 39.20
CA THR A 65 -26.07 17.93 37.94
C THR A 65 -25.28 18.48 36.76
N VAL A 66 -25.11 19.81 36.67
CA VAL A 66 -24.30 20.45 35.62
C VAL A 66 -22.83 20.03 35.71
N TYR A 67 -22.29 19.89 36.92
CA TYR A 67 -20.93 19.39 37.14
C TYR A 67 -20.79 17.96 36.61
N LEU A 68 -21.69 17.05 36.98
CA LEU A 68 -21.67 15.67 36.53
C LEU A 68 -21.81 15.56 35.00
N GLN A 69 -22.74 16.34 34.41
CA GLN A 69 -22.91 16.42 32.96
C GLN A 69 -21.64 16.88 32.25
N ARG A 70 -20.89 17.82 32.82
CA ARG A 70 -19.60 18.26 32.26
C ARG A 70 -18.53 17.17 32.32
N GLU A 71 -18.49 16.39 33.40
CA GLU A 71 -17.54 15.28 33.56
C GLU A 71 -17.85 14.13 32.58
N GLU A 72 -19.13 13.76 32.45
CA GLU A 72 -19.62 12.77 31.48
C GLU A 72 -19.30 13.21 30.05
N LEU A 73 -19.55 14.49 29.71
CA LEU A 73 -19.23 15.04 28.39
C LEU A 73 -17.73 14.99 28.10
N THR A 74 -16.89 15.33 29.08
CA THR A 74 -15.42 15.28 28.93
C THR A 74 -14.94 13.85 28.69
N THR A 75 -15.50 12.89 29.43
CA THR A 75 -15.19 11.46 29.26
C THR A 75 -15.66 10.96 27.89
N ALA A 76 -16.85 11.35 27.45
CA ALA A 76 -17.39 11.01 26.13
C ALA A 76 -16.53 11.58 25.00
N ILE A 77 -16.10 12.84 25.09
CA ILE A 77 -15.20 13.47 24.12
C ILE A 77 -13.87 12.69 24.06
N LYS A 78 -13.29 12.35 25.21
CA LYS A 78 -12.04 11.58 25.25
C LYS A 78 -12.20 10.19 24.61
N ALA A 79 -13.26 9.46 24.95
CA ALA A 79 -13.53 8.14 24.38
C ALA A 79 -13.75 8.20 22.86
N LEU A 80 -14.42 9.24 22.35
CA LEU A 80 -14.58 9.48 20.92
C LEU A 80 -13.24 9.78 20.23
N GLN A 81 -12.38 10.56 20.86
CA GLN A 81 -11.04 10.85 20.34
C GLN A 81 -10.17 9.59 20.28
N ASP A 82 -10.12 8.81 21.36
CA ASP A 82 -9.38 7.54 21.42
C ASP A 82 -9.91 6.53 20.37
N SER A 83 -11.24 6.51 20.17
CA SER A 83 -11.90 5.68 19.15
C SER A 83 -11.54 6.15 17.74
N ALA A 84 -11.50 7.46 17.48
CA ALA A 84 -11.15 8.01 16.17
C ALA A 84 -9.69 7.69 15.80
N GLU A 85 -8.77 7.81 16.77
CA GLU A 85 -7.35 7.44 16.57
C GLU A 85 -7.22 5.93 16.30
N SER A 86 -7.91 5.09 17.07
CA SER A 86 -7.89 3.63 16.87
C SER A 86 -8.46 3.23 15.51
N GLN A 87 -9.53 3.91 15.07
CA GLN A 87 -10.14 3.68 13.76
C GLN A 87 -9.18 4.10 12.62
N GLN A 88 -8.45 5.20 12.78
CA GLN A 88 -7.45 5.62 11.79
C GLN A 88 -6.34 4.56 11.64
N LYS A 89 -5.78 4.08 12.76
CA LYS A 89 -4.79 2.98 12.75
C LYS A 89 -5.36 1.70 12.13
N GLN A 90 -6.65 1.44 12.32
CA GLN A 90 -7.31 0.29 11.73
C GLN A 90 -7.42 0.43 10.20
N VAL A 91 -7.72 1.62 9.69
CA VAL A 91 -7.77 1.89 8.24
C VAL A 91 -6.38 1.71 7.61
N GLU A 92 -5.33 2.21 8.26
CA GLU A 92 -3.94 2.05 7.79
C GLU A 92 -3.54 0.57 7.70
N ASN A 93 -3.78 -0.20 8.77
CA ASN A 93 -3.53 -1.64 8.78
C ASN A 93 -4.39 -2.40 7.76
N TYR A 94 -5.63 -1.98 7.56
CA TYR A 94 -6.53 -2.60 6.60
C TYR A 94 -6.06 -2.43 5.15
N GLU A 95 -5.58 -1.24 4.78
CA GLU A 95 -5.03 -1.03 3.43
C GLU A 95 -3.77 -1.86 3.18
N ALA A 96 -2.90 -1.99 4.19
CA ALA A 96 -1.73 -2.89 4.11
C ALA A 96 -2.13 -4.36 3.94
N GLN A 97 -3.06 -4.85 4.77
CA GLN A 97 -3.59 -6.22 4.68
C GLN A 97 -4.27 -6.50 3.33
N LYS A 98 -5.01 -5.53 2.80
CA LYS A 98 -5.66 -5.63 1.50
C LYS A 98 -4.65 -5.72 0.37
N PHE A 99 -3.57 -4.94 0.44
CA PHE A 99 -2.45 -5.05 -0.50
C PHE A 99 -1.84 -6.45 -0.44
N GLU A 100 -1.45 -6.91 0.75
CA GLU A 100 -0.82 -8.23 0.96
C GLU A 100 -1.71 -9.37 0.47
N THR A 101 -2.99 -9.35 0.82
CA THR A 101 -3.96 -10.37 0.39
C THR A 101 -4.06 -10.44 -1.13
N THR A 102 -4.13 -9.27 -1.79
CA THR A 102 -4.20 -9.20 -3.27
C THR A 102 -2.88 -9.63 -3.91
N PHE A 103 -1.74 -9.23 -3.32
CA PHE A 103 -0.41 -9.65 -3.76
C PHE A 103 -0.26 -11.17 -3.71
N TYR A 104 -0.56 -11.81 -2.58
CA TYR A 104 -0.45 -13.27 -2.44
C TYR A 104 -1.41 -14.01 -3.37
N SER A 105 -2.62 -13.49 -3.58
CA SER A 105 -3.56 -14.06 -4.56
C SER A 105 -3.01 -14.01 -6.00
N LEU A 106 -2.40 -12.88 -6.39
CA LEU A 106 -1.76 -12.74 -7.71
C LEU A 106 -0.48 -13.59 -7.82
N LEU A 107 0.28 -13.74 -6.74
CA LEU A 107 1.46 -14.61 -6.68
C LEU A 107 1.06 -16.10 -6.80
N GLU A 108 -0.06 -16.50 -6.21
CA GLU A 108 -0.61 -17.85 -6.37
C GLU A 108 -1.01 -18.10 -7.82
N LEU A 109 -1.75 -17.18 -8.45
CA LEU A 109 -2.08 -17.26 -9.88
C LEU A 109 -0.83 -17.30 -10.78
N HIS A 110 0.21 -16.53 -10.42
CA HIS A 110 1.50 -16.57 -11.09
C HIS A 110 2.16 -17.95 -10.97
N ASN A 111 2.22 -18.51 -9.76
CA ASN A 111 2.85 -19.79 -9.50
C ASN A 111 2.09 -20.94 -10.19
N ASP A 112 0.77 -20.87 -10.27
CA ASP A 112 -0.03 -21.81 -11.05
C ASP A 112 0.28 -21.72 -12.55
N ALA A 113 0.46 -20.52 -13.08
CA ALA A 113 0.89 -20.31 -14.47
C ALA A 113 2.33 -20.82 -14.72
N VAL A 114 3.23 -20.72 -13.74
CA VAL A 114 4.57 -21.33 -13.82
C VAL A 114 4.46 -22.86 -13.86
N ARG A 115 3.64 -23.47 -13.00
CA ARG A 115 3.47 -24.92 -12.97
C ARG A 115 2.87 -25.45 -14.27
N SER A 116 1.89 -24.77 -14.86
CA SER A 116 1.32 -25.18 -16.15
C SER A 116 2.36 -25.13 -17.28
N LEU A 117 3.24 -24.14 -17.26
CA LEU A 117 4.38 -24.06 -18.19
C LEU A 117 5.34 -25.24 -18.05
N GLU A 118 5.71 -25.61 -16.83
CA GLU A 118 6.62 -26.74 -16.58
C GLU A 118 6.03 -28.08 -17.04
N LEU A 119 4.72 -28.27 -16.86
CA LEU A 119 4.01 -29.48 -17.29
C LEU A 119 3.89 -29.57 -18.82
N SER A 120 3.91 -28.45 -19.54
CA SER A 120 3.78 -28.43 -21.01
C SER A 120 5.01 -28.94 -21.77
N SER A 121 6.14 -29.21 -21.10
CA SER A 121 7.37 -29.75 -21.71
C SER A 121 7.83 -29.01 -22.98
N ASN A 122 7.63 -27.69 -23.04
CA ASN A 122 8.09 -26.92 -24.19
C ASN A 122 9.60 -26.68 -24.08
N ASP A 123 10.35 -27.14 -25.07
CA ASP A 123 11.76 -26.81 -25.23
C ASP A 123 11.90 -25.32 -25.58
N LEU A 124 12.14 -24.49 -24.55
CA LEU A 124 12.35 -23.05 -24.68
C LEU A 124 13.65 -22.70 -25.43
N SER A 125 14.48 -23.68 -25.80
CA SER A 125 15.66 -23.43 -26.61
C SER A 125 15.30 -22.80 -27.97
N GLY A 126 14.13 -23.13 -28.53
CA GLY A 126 13.57 -22.50 -29.74
C GLY A 126 13.20 -21.02 -29.55
N ASP A 127 12.79 -20.64 -28.34
CA ASP A 127 12.42 -19.26 -27.97
C ASP A 127 13.64 -18.35 -27.70
N ILE A 128 14.87 -18.89 -27.78
CA ILE A 128 16.12 -18.11 -27.76
C ILE A 128 16.95 -18.35 -29.04
N ALA A 129 16.75 -19.47 -29.74
CA ALA A 129 17.36 -19.73 -31.05
C ALA A 129 16.92 -18.71 -32.12
N ASN A 130 17.76 -18.49 -33.14
CA ASN A 130 17.37 -17.67 -34.29
C ASN A 130 16.23 -18.35 -35.03
N LEU A 131 15.15 -17.62 -35.35
CA LEU A 131 13.97 -18.21 -35.96
C LEU A 131 14.19 -18.64 -37.42
N ASN A 132 15.15 -18.08 -38.15
CA ASN A 132 15.71 -18.61 -39.39
C ASN A 132 17.02 -17.88 -39.72
N LYS A 133 17.77 -18.33 -40.74
CA LYS A 133 19.05 -17.74 -41.17
C LYS A 133 18.93 -16.23 -41.23
N LEU A 134 19.83 -15.54 -40.53
CA LEU A 134 20.10 -14.13 -40.77
C LEU A 134 20.43 -13.99 -42.26
N ASP A 135 19.47 -13.56 -43.07
CA ASP A 135 19.84 -12.82 -44.27
C ASP A 135 20.47 -11.53 -43.77
N ASP A 136 21.60 -11.16 -44.36
CA ASP A 136 22.50 -10.06 -43.95
C ASP A 136 21.83 -8.65 -43.90
N ASP A 137 20.51 -8.58 -44.04
CA ASP A 137 19.68 -7.37 -44.19
C ASP A 137 18.47 -7.33 -43.22
N CYS A 138 18.42 -8.18 -42.19
CA CYS A 138 17.29 -8.24 -41.26
C CYS A 138 17.23 -7.02 -40.32
N ASP A 139 16.21 -6.20 -40.50
CA ASP A 139 15.88 -5.08 -39.61
C ASP A 139 15.48 -5.57 -38.20
N ILE A 140 16.03 -4.93 -37.16
CA ILE A 140 15.79 -5.28 -35.73
C ILE A 140 14.30 -5.27 -35.41
N SER A 141 13.54 -4.31 -35.96
CA SER A 141 12.11 -4.21 -35.67
C SER A 141 11.33 -5.41 -36.22
N SER A 142 11.69 -5.87 -37.42
CA SER A 142 11.13 -7.07 -38.04
C SER A 142 11.48 -8.34 -37.25
N TYR A 143 12.73 -8.45 -36.77
CA TYR A 143 13.17 -9.55 -35.93
C TYR A 143 12.40 -9.64 -34.60
N LEU A 144 12.27 -8.50 -33.90
CA LEU A 144 11.53 -8.43 -32.64
C LEU A 144 10.06 -8.78 -32.83
N LYS A 145 9.45 -8.31 -33.93
CA LYS A 145 8.06 -8.62 -34.26
C LYS A 145 7.85 -10.12 -34.46
N GLU A 146 8.63 -10.77 -35.31
CA GLU A 146 8.53 -12.21 -35.56
C GLU A 146 8.68 -13.00 -34.24
N ARG A 147 9.60 -12.54 -33.39
CA ARG A 147 9.85 -13.16 -32.10
C ARG A 147 8.70 -13.03 -31.12
N GLN A 148 8.16 -11.83 -30.99
CA GLN A 148 7.00 -11.57 -30.14
C GLN A 148 5.77 -12.34 -30.65
N GLU A 149 5.55 -12.41 -31.95
CA GLU A 149 4.48 -13.22 -32.56
C GLU A 149 4.66 -14.71 -32.27
N HIS A 150 5.89 -15.23 -32.28
CA HIS A 150 6.17 -16.63 -31.90
C HIS A 150 5.78 -16.90 -30.43
N ILE A 151 6.21 -16.01 -29.52
CA ILE A 151 5.89 -16.11 -28.09
C ILE A 151 4.38 -16.02 -27.85
N LEU A 152 3.68 -15.15 -28.58
CA LEU A 152 2.23 -14.98 -28.48
C LEU A 152 1.44 -16.22 -28.93
N LYS A 153 1.97 -17.02 -29.86
CA LYS A 153 1.36 -18.28 -30.29
C LYS A 153 1.38 -19.35 -29.19
N ASN A 154 2.34 -19.27 -28.27
CA ASN A 154 2.38 -20.12 -27.09
C ASN A 154 1.42 -19.57 -26.02
N VAL A 155 0.25 -20.21 -25.89
CA VAL A 155 -0.85 -19.72 -25.06
C VAL A 155 -0.45 -19.67 -23.58
N GLU A 156 0.22 -20.72 -23.09
CA GLU A 156 0.69 -20.84 -21.71
C GLU A 156 1.74 -19.78 -21.40
N LEU A 157 2.72 -19.56 -22.29
CA LEU A 157 3.79 -18.58 -22.11
C LEU A 157 3.24 -17.14 -22.15
N SER A 158 2.36 -16.87 -23.11
CA SER A 158 1.65 -15.60 -23.22
C SER A 158 0.78 -15.32 -21.99
N GLN A 159 0.09 -16.34 -21.47
CA GLN A 159 -0.68 -16.21 -20.22
C GLN A 159 0.24 -15.91 -19.04
N TYR A 160 1.33 -16.64 -18.88
CA TYR A 160 2.31 -16.42 -17.83
C TYR A 160 2.88 -15.00 -17.85
N PHE A 161 3.36 -14.50 -19.00
CA PHE A 161 3.90 -13.14 -19.10
C PHE A 161 2.87 -12.06 -18.79
N ARG A 162 1.59 -12.28 -19.12
CA ARG A 162 0.50 -11.37 -18.74
C ARG A 162 0.25 -11.37 -17.23
N VAL A 163 0.24 -12.54 -16.59
CA VAL A 163 0.08 -12.64 -15.12
C VAL A 163 1.25 -11.99 -14.40
N LEU A 164 2.49 -12.27 -14.84
CA LEU A 164 3.68 -11.62 -14.30
C LEU A 164 3.62 -10.10 -14.46
N TYR A 165 3.19 -9.59 -15.62
CA TYR A 165 3.01 -8.16 -15.82
C TYR A 165 2.01 -7.55 -14.84
N GLN A 166 0.84 -8.18 -14.65
CA GLN A 166 -0.17 -7.65 -13.72
C GLN A 166 0.33 -7.67 -12.27
N LEU A 167 1.08 -8.70 -11.88
CA LEU A 167 1.68 -8.81 -10.56
C LEU A 167 2.72 -7.71 -10.33
N LEU A 168 3.66 -7.51 -11.26
CA LEU A 168 4.67 -6.44 -11.16
C LEU A 168 4.04 -5.04 -11.21
N LYS A 169 3.04 -4.85 -12.09
CA LYS A 169 2.25 -3.62 -12.14
C LYS A 169 1.51 -3.36 -10.83
N PHE A 170 0.94 -4.40 -10.22
CA PHE A 170 0.23 -4.29 -8.96
C PHE A 170 1.17 -3.80 -7.85
N ILE A 171 2.37 -4.38 -7.76
CA ILE A 171 3.42 -3.96 -6.84
C ILE A 171 3.76 -2.49 -7.06
N ALA A 172 4.12 -2.08 -8.29
CA ALA A 172 4.51 -0.71 -8.59
C ALA A 172 3.43 0.33 -8.27
N LYS A 173 2.19 0.00 -8.64
CA LYS A 173 1.07 0.95 -8.64
C LYS A 173 0.35 1.04 -7.29
N ASN A 174 0.25 -0.07 -6.56
CA ASN A 174 -0.54 -0.15 -5.33
C ASN A 174 0.32 -0.28 -4.07
N ASN A 175 1.64 -0.18 -4.19
CA ASN A 175 2.50 -0.08 -3.02
C ASN A 175 2.05 1.10 -2.14
N ILE A 176 2.11 0.91 -0.81
CA ILE A 176 1.64 1.88 0.19
C ILE A 176 2.37 3.22 0.07
N LYS A 177 3.63 3.22 -0.38
CA LYS A 177 4.42 4.45 -0.60
C LYS A 177 4.05 5.19 -1.89
N ASN A 178 3.33 4.55 -2.82
CA ASN A 178 2.81 5.17 -4.04
C ASN A 178 1.35 5.64 -3.84
N SER A 179 1.16 6.63 -2.97
CA SER A 179 -0.16 7.15 -2.61
C SER A 179 -0.97 7.66 -3.82
N ASP A 180 -0.30 8.27 -4.80
CA ASP A 180 -0.91 8.80 -6.02
C ASP A 180 -1.25 7.72 -7.06
N ARG A 181 -0.79 6.48 -6.82
CA ARG A 181 -0.93 5.33 -7.72
C ARG A 181 -0.40 5.64 -9.13
N ASP A 182 0.68 6.40 -9.21
CA ASP A 182 1.34 6.73 -10.47
C ASP A 182 1.91 5.44 -11.08
N PHE A 183 1.68 5.26 -12.37
CA PHE A 183 2.18 4.14 -13.17
C PHE A 183 2.57 4.64 -14.57
N SER A 184 3.12 5.85 -14.62
CA SER A 184 3.75 6.46 -15.78
C SER A 184 5.15 5.88 -16.03
N GLU A 185 5.62 5.98 -17.27
CA GLU A 185 6.98 5.56 -17.62
C GLU A 185 8.04 6.40 -16.89
N ALA A 186 7.74 7.69 -16.67
CA ALA A 186 8.58 8.59 -15.88
C ALA A 186 8.70 8.14 -14.41
N TYR A 187 7.62 7.66 -13.80
CA TYR A 187 7.67 7.06 -12.45
C TYR A 187 8.51 5.79 -12.44
N LEU A 188 8.24 4.87 -13.37
CA LEU A 188 8.94 3.59 -13.43
C LEU A 188 10.45 3.76 -13.68
N GLY A 189 10.83 4.75 -14.49
CA GLY A 189 12.23 5.07 -14.80
C GLY A 189 13.04 5.67 -13.65
N LYS A 190 12.41 6.15 -12.57
CA LYS A 190 13.10 6.66 -11.37
C LYS A 190 13.58 5.50 -10.49
N ARG A 191 14.62 4.79 -10.94
CA ARG A 191 15.13 3.56 -10.29
C ARG A 191 15.72 3.82 -8.90
N ASN A 192 16.34 4.98 -8.68
CA ASN A 192 16.91 5.34 -7.38
C ASN A 192 15.89 5.38 -6.23
N THR A 193 14.59 5.51 -6.51
CA THR A 193 13.55 5.55 -5.45
C THR A 193 13.28 4.19 -4.79
N ILE A 194 13.85 3.09 -5.32
CA ILE A 194 13.68 1.75 -4.76
C ILE A 194 14.94 1.19 -4.10
N ASP A 195 16.09 1.86 -4.24
CA ASP A 195 17.37 1.39 -3.70
C ASP A 195 17.60 1.83 -2.25
N GLU A 196 16.77 2.71 -1.70
CA GLU A 196 16.76 3.04 -0.29
C GLU A 196 16.31 1.81 0.53
N TYR A 197 17.14 1.40 1.50
CA TYR A 197 17.23 0.09 2.18
C TYR A 197 15.98 -0.44 2.92
N GLU A 198 14.81 0.15 2.72
CA GLU A 198 13.53 -0.25 3.34
C GLU A 198 12.36 -0.14 2.35
N ASN A 199 12.58 -0.44 1.07
CA ASN A 199 11.51 -0.39 0.08
C ASN A 199 10.77 -1.75 -0.02
N GLU A 200 9.60 -1.84 0.62
CA GLU A 200 8.65 -2.94 0.48
C GLU A 200 8.37 -3.30 -0.99
N GLU A 201 8.34 -2.32 -1.90
CA GLU A 201 8.16 -2.53 -3.34
C GLU A 201 9.22 -3.48 -3.92
N LYS A 202 10.51 -3.22 -3.62
CA LYS A 202 11.64 -4.04 -4.09
C LYS A 202 11.66 -5.41 -3.43
N MET A 203 11.23 -5.49 -2.17
CA MET A 203 11.06 -6.76 -1.46
C MET A 203 10.02 -7.65 -2.17
N TYR A 204 8.83 -7.14 -2.45
CA TYR A 204 7.78 -7.89 -3.15
C TYR A 204 8.22 -8.30 -4.56
N ALA A 205 8.83 -7.40 -5.33
CA ALA A 205 9.32 -7.73 -6.67
C ALA A 205 10.43 -8.81 -6.64
N SER A 206 11.31 -8.77 -5.63
CA SER A 206 12.34 -9.81 -5.43
C SER A 206 11.74 -11.16 -5.04
N LEU A 207 10.68 -11.16 -4.24
CA LEU A 207 9.94 -12.38 -3.92
C LEU A 207 9.35 -13.01 -5.20
N VAL A 208 8.66 -12.22 -6.04
CA VAL A 208 8.13 -12.71 -7.33
C VAL A 208 9.24 -13.28 -8.20
N ARG A 209 10.36 -12.55 -8.35
CA ARG A 209 11.52 -12.97 -9.13
C ARG A 209 12.07 -14.33 -8.69
N SER A 210 12.04 -14.64 -7.39
CA SER A 210 12.52 -15.93 -6.87
C SER A 210 11.71 -17.14 -7.36
N PHE A 211 10.45 -16.92 -7.75
CA PHE A 211 9.58 -17.96 -8.31
C PHE A 211 9.65 -18.06 -9.83
N VAL A 212 10.39 -17.17 -10.51
CA VAL A 212 10.54 -17.20 -11.96
C VAL A 212 11.67 -18.17 -12.34
N PRO A 213 11.40 -19.24 -13.10
CA PRO A 213 12.45 -20.12 -13.60
C PRO A 213 13.50 -19.34 -14.41
N VAL A 214 14.77 -19.55 -14.08
CA VAL A 214 15.91 -18.84 -14.71
C VAL A 214 15.91 -18.98 -16.24
N LYS A 215 15.48 -20.13 -16.77
CA LYS A 215 15.35 -20.39 -18.21
C LYS A 215 14.33 -19.49 -18.94
N LEU A 216 13.37 -18.90 -18.22
CA LEU A 216 12.37 -18.00 -18.80
C LEU A 216 12.86 -16.55 -18.90
N LEU A 217 13.88 -16.16 -18.12
CA LEU A 217 14.35 -14.77 -18.06
C LEU A 217 14.79 -14.21 -19.42
N PRO A 218 15.54 -14.94 -20.27
CA PRO A 218 15.94 -14.43 -21.58
C PRO A 218 14.74 -14.25 -22.52
N VAL A 219 13.78 -15.17 -22.47
CA VAL A 219 12.55 -15.12 -23.28
C VAL A 219 11.66 -13.97 -22.85
N LEU A 220 11.54 -13.75 -21.53
CA LEU A 220 10.86 -12.60 -20.93
C LEU A 220 11.50 -11.29 -21.39
N ALA A 221 12.82 -11.17 -21.24
CA ALA A 221 13.57 -9.98 -21.64
C ALA A 221 13.29 -9.63 -23.11
N LEU A 222 13.45 -10.62 -23.99
CA LEU A 222 13.25 -10.46 -25.43
C LEU A 222 11.81 -10.08 -25.78
N ASN A 223 10.82 -10.71 -25.15
CA ASN A 223 9.40 -10.37 -25.34
C ASN A 223 9.09 -8.92 -24.95
N CYS A 224 9.74 -8.43 -23.89
CA CYS A 224 9.49 -7.11 -23.33
C CYS A 224 10.25 -5.98 -24.02
N ILE A 225 11.15 -6.25 -24.97
CA ILE A 225 11.81 -5.18 -25.73
C ILE A 225 10.75 -4.40 -26.51
N PRO A 226 10.61 -3.08 -26.28
CA PRO A 226 9.61 -2.29 -26.98
C PRO A 226 9.82 -2.33 -28.50
N SER A 227 8.80 -2.79 -29.22
CA SER A 227 8.71 -2.75 -30.69
C SER A 227 7.64 -1.74 -31.09
N TYR A 228 7.78 -1.16 -32.29
CA TYR A 228 6.82 -0.16 -32.79
C TYR A 228 5.46 -0.76 -33.22
N GLU A 229 5.36 -2.09 -33.35
CA GLU A 229 4.16 -2.77 -33.83
C GLU A 229 3.62 -3.81 -32.83
N GLY A 230 2.35 -3.67 -32.46
CA GLY A 230 1.50 -4.82 -32.09
C GLY A 230 1.26 -5.11 -30.60
N LEU A 231 2.09 -4.65 -29.66
CA LEU A 231 1.93 -4.97 -28.24
C LEU A 231 1.86 -3.74 -27.33
N ASN A 232 0.68 -3.51 -26.75
CA ASN A 232 0.44 -2.41 -25.82
C ASN A 232 1.17 -2.64 -24.49
N ASN A 233 1.69 -1.55 -23.91
CA ASN A 233 2.35 -1.51 -22.60
C ASN A 233 3.74 -2.18 -22.50
N LEU A 234 4.36 -2.60 -23.61
CA LEU A 234 5.73 -3.14 -23.57
C LEU A 234 6.71 -2.15 -22.93
N GLN A 235 6.58 -0.86 -23.21
CA GLN A 235 7.41 0.19 -22.60
C GLN A 235 7.34 0.18 -21.07
N LYS A 236 6.14 -0.03 -20.49
CA LYS A 236 5.95 -0.12 -19.04
C LYS A 236 6.46 -1.43 -18.48
N TYR A 237 6.30 -2.53 -19.21
CA TYR A 237 6.82 -3.82 -18.78
C TYR A 237 8.35 -3.81 -18.78
N TYR A 238 8.97 -3.35 -19.86
CA TYR A 238 10.39 -3.06 -19.94
C TYR A 238 10.87 -2.21 -18.75
N ALA A 239 10.19 -1.09 -18.48
CA ALA A 239 10.53 -0.21 -17.36
C ALA A 239 10.38 -0.90 -15.99
N LEU A 240 9.44 -1.82 -15.82
CA LEU A 240 9.32 -2.63 -14.60
C LEU A 240 10.47 -3.61 -14.43
N LEU A 241 10.91 -4.27 -15.51
CA LEU A 241 12.05 -5.19 -15.47
C LEU A 241 13.34 -4.44 -15.07
N GLU A 242 13.53 -3.26 -15.66
CA GLU A 242 14.63 -2.35 -15.34
C GLU A 242 14.53 -1.80 -13.92
N ARG A 243 13.34 -1.33 -13.50
CA ARG A 243 13.08 -0.84 -12.15
C ARG A 243 13.47 -1.90 -11.14
N TYR A 244 13.03 -3.14 -11.28
CA TYR A 244 13.22 -4.15 -10.25
C TYR A 244 14.52 -4.95 -10.32
N GLY A 245 15.44 -4.63 -11.23
CA GLY A 245 16.61 -5.51 -11.43
C GLY A 245 16.17 -6.93 -11.75
N PHE A 246 15.08 -7.09 -12.50
CA PHE A 246 14.32 -8.35 -12.49
C PHE A 246 15.09 -9.52 -13.14
N LEU A 247 16.10 -9.21 -13.95
CA LEU A 247 16.90 -10.14 -14.73
C LEU A 247 18.26 -10.47 -14.09
N GLU A 248 18.51 -10.04 -12.85
CA GLU A 248 19.80 -10.19 -12.14
C GLU A 248 20.31 -11.64 -11.96
N HIS A 249 19.42 -12.62 -12.11
CA HIS A 249 19.74 -14.05 -12.02
C HIS A 249 19.80 -14.75 -13.38
N MET A 250 19.72 -14.01 -14.48
CA MET A 250 19.85 -14.59 -15.82
C MET A 250 21.23 -15.23 -15.98
N ARG A 251 21.26 -16.46 -16.51
CA ARG A 251 22.49 -17.19 -16.82
C ARG A 251 23.07 -16.74 -18.15
N LEU A 252 23.75 -15.60 -18.11
CA LEU A 252 24.37 -14.95 -19.25
C LEU A 252 25.41 -15.84 -19.95
N ASP A 253 26.07 -16.72 -19.20
CA ASP A 253 27.03 -17.74 -19.65
C ASP A 253 26.42 -18.76 -20.60
N HIS A 254 25.13 -19.08 -20.47
CA HIS A 254 24.45 -20.09 -21.29
C HIS A 254 23.74 -19.54 -22.54
N LEU A 255 23.72 -18.22 -22.72
CA LEU A 255 23.06 -17.61 -23.88
C LEU A 255 23.82 -17.87 -25.19
N PRO A 256 23.14 -18.21 -26.31
CA PRO A 256 23.77 -18.44 -27.59
C PRO A 256 24.35 -17.13 -28.19
N LEU A 257 25.39 -17.23 -29.00
CA LEU A 257 25.96 -16.07 -29.73
C LEU A 257 25.07 -15.71 -30.93
N ASN A 258 23.98 -14.98 -30.69
CA ASN A 258 23.01 -14.61 -31.71
C ASN A 258 22.38 -13.22 -31.47
N LEU A 259 21.46 -12.82 -32.36
CA LEU A 259 20.85 -11.49 -32.32
C LEU A 259 19.95 -11.31 -31.09
N SER A 260 19.23 -12.35 -30.64
CA SER A 260 18.46 -12.32 -29.38
C SER A 260 19.35 -11.91 -28.20
N THR A 261 20.48 -12.58 -28.06
CA THR A 261 21.44 -12.29 -26.99
C THR A 261 22.01 -10.89 -27.13
N PHE A 262 22.41 -10.47 -28.34
CA PHE A 262 22.87 -9.11 -28.59
C PHE A 262 21.85 -8.08 -28.10
N LEU A 263 20.57 -8.21 -28.48
CA LEU A 263 19.50 -7.28 -28.10
C LEU A 263 19.25 -7.26 -26.59
N ILE A 264 19.35 -8.41 -25.92
CA ILE A 264 19.19 -8.48 -24.46
C ILE A 264 20.30 -7.70 -23.75
N PHE A 265 21.57 -7.94 -24.10
CA PHE A 265 22.70 -7.21 -23.51
C PHE A 265 22.69 -5.72 -23.85
N ASP A 266 22.23 -5.38 -25.04
CA ASP A 266 22.11 -4.00 -25.48
C ASP A 266 21.04 -3.23 -24.70
N ARG A 267 19.87 -3.84 -24.48
CA ARG A 267 18.72 -3.13 -23.93
C ARG A 267 18.63 -3.20 -22.40
N TYR A 268 19.08 -4.26 -21.75
CA TYR A 268 18.78 -4.50 -20.32
C TYR A 268 19.99 -4.40 -19.40
N SER A 269 20.54 -3.22 -19.18
CA SER A 269 21.66 -3.08 -18.25
C SER A 269 21.28 -3.06 -16.78
N TYR A 270 20.33 -2.22 -16.39
CA TYR A 270 19.99 -2.11 -14.98
C TYR A 270 19.19 -3.33 -14.52
N ALA A 271 18.40 -3.94 -15.41
CA ALA A 271 17.67 -5.16 -15.09
C ALA A 271 18.58 -6.34 -14.71
N MET A 272 19.83 -6.42 -15.20
CA MET A 272 20.75 -7.52 -14.86
C MET A 272 21.61 -7.23 -13.60
N GLY A 273 21.53 -6.03 -13.01
CA GLY A 273 22.30 -5.65 -11.82
C GLY A 273 23.79 -5.39 -12.09
N GLU A 274 24.59 -5.22 -11.04
CA GLU A 274 26.02 -4.84 -11.12
C GLU A 274 26.99 -6.05 -11.14
N LYS A 275 26.61 -7.19 -11.73
CA LYS A 275 27.48 -8.38 -11.66
C LYS A 275 28.64 -8.31 -12.67
N SER A 276 29.85 -8.22 -12.11
CA SER A 276 31.11 -8.46 -12.81
C SER A 276 31.28 -9.96 -13.09
N GLN A 277 31.12 -10.39 -14.32
CA GLN A 277 31.56 -11.72 -14.74
C GLN A 277 32.48 -11.57 -15.94
N ASN A 278 33.73 -12.00 -15.80
CA ASN A 278 34.72 -12.01 -16.89
C ASN A 278 34.21 -12.76 -18.13
N ASP A 279 33.33 -13.76 -17.94
CA ASP A 279 32.67 -14.49 -19.02
C ASP A 279 31.71 -13.62 -19.85
N ILE A 280 31.11 -12.59 -19.24
CA ILE A 280 30.30 -11.60 -19.95
C ILE A 280 31.17 -10.81 -20.91
N LEU A 281 32.37 -10.37 -20.49
CA LEU A 281 33.28 -9.59 -21.35
C LEU A 281 33.64 -10.34 -22.64
N GLN A 282 33.95 -11.64 -22.51
CA GLN A 282 34.25 -12.47 -23.67
C GLN A 282 33.04 -12.62 -24.59
N LYS A 283 31.84 -12.82 -24.03
CA LYS A 283 30.63 -12.95 -24.84
C LYS A 283 30.24 -11.63 -25.52
N VAL A 284 30.37 -10.51 -24.80
CA VAL A 284 30.15 -9.15 -25.30
C VAL A 284 31.08 -8.84 -26.47
N SER A 285 32.37 -9.18 -26.38
CA SER A 285 33.32 -8.95 -27.47
C SER A 285 33.00 -9.78 -28.72
N LEU A 286 32.60 -11.04 -28.54
CA LEU A 286 32.16 -11.91 -29.64
C LEU A 286 30.87 -11.40 -30.30
N LEU A 287 29.90 -10.91 -29.52
CA LEU A 287 28.67 -10.31 -30.06
C LEU A 287 28.96 -9.03 -30.84
N LYS A 288 29.85 -8.16 -30.32
CA LYS A 288 30.31 -6.94 -31.00
C LYS A 288 30.97 -7.26 -32.35
N SER A 289 31.81 -8.29 -32.39
CA SER A 289 32.44 -8.74 -33.64
C SER A 289 31.44 -9.33 -34.63
N LYS A 290 30.36 -9.98 -34.15
CA LYS A 290 29.36 -10.62 -35.00
C LYS A 290 28.34 -9.63 -35.57
N TYR A 291 28.02 -8.56 -34.84
CA TYR A 291 27.01 -7.57 -35.22
C TYR A 291 27.55 -6.13 -35.22
N PRO A 292 28.65 -5.84 -35.95
CA PRO A 292 29.34 -4.55 -35.84
C PRO A 292 28.50 -3.36 -36.30
N ASN A 293 27.65 -3.55 -37.32
CA ASN A 293 26.85 -2.47 -37.92
C ASN A 293 25.59 -2.12 -37.13
N LEU A 294 25.19 -2.97 -36.17
CA LEU A 294 24.03 -2.73 -35.30
C LEU A 294 24.44 -1.99 -34.02
N PHE A 295 25.74 -1.82 -33.78
CA PHE A 295 26.28 -1.19 -32.58
C PHE A 295 26.39 0.34 -32.74
N VAL A 296 25.29 1.07 -32.50
CA VAL A 296 25.25 2.53 -32.63
C VAL A 296 25.30 3.21 -31.25
N LYS A 297 26.43 3.84 -30.91
CA LYS A 297 26.68 4.52 -29.61
C LYS A 297 25.64 5.59 -29.25
N SER A 298 24.98 6.21 -30.24
CA SER A 298 23.99 7.28 -30.03
C SER A 298 22.56 6.80 -29.76
N LEU A 299 22.23 5.52 -29.97
CA LEU A 299 20.88 4.98 -29.80
C LEU A 299 20.74 4.06 -28.57
N MET A 300 21.84 3.77 -27.89
CA MET A 300 21.99 2.64 -26.99
C MET A 300 22.61 3.09 -25.67
N GLU A 301 22.09 4.19 -25.11
CA GLU A 301 22.58 4.69 -23.81
C GLU A 301 22.23 3.71 -22.69
N GLY A 302 23.29 3.22 -22.04
CA GLY A 302 23.21 2.49 -20.79
C GLY A 302 23.37 0.97 -20.88
N GLY A 303 23.34 0.32 -22.06
CA GLY A 303 23.43 -1.14 -22.20
C GLY A 303 24.74 -1.79 -21.72
N TYR A 304 24.75 -3.11 -21.45
CA TYR A 304 25.97 -3.84 -21.06
C TYR A 304 27.08 -3.74 -22.11
N LEU A 305 26.70 -3.78 -23.39
CA LEU A 305 27.67 -3.66 -24.49
C LEU A 305 28.36 -2.27 -24.50
N HIS A 306 27.70 -1.23 -23.97
CA HIS A 306 28.25 0.12 -23.88
C HIS A 306 29.10 0.33 -22.62
N VAL A 307 28.56 -0.01 -21.45
CA VAL A 307 29.23 0.17 -20.14
C VAL A 307 30.61 -0.48 -20.15
N TYR A 308 30.73 -1.69 -20.70
CA TYR A 308 32.01 -2.39 -20.76
C TYR A 308 32.92 -1.97 -21.92
N SER A 309 32.40 -1.35 -22.99
CA SER A 309 33.27 -0.81 -24.05
C SER A 309 34.10 0.37 -23.55
N ASP A 310 33.51 1.24 -22.71
CA ASP A 310 34.21 2.40 -22.15
C ASP A 310 35.26 1.99 -21.08
N LEU A 311 35.07 0.84 -20.41
CA LEU A 311 36.06 0.25 -19.49
C LEU A 311 37.25 -0.40 -20.21
N VAL A 312 37.05 -0.96 -21.41
CA VAL A 312 38.14 -1.61 -22.17
C VAL A 312 39.01 -0.57 -22.91
N GLU A 313 38.47 0.60 -23.25
CA GLU A 313 39.25 1.69 -23.87
C GLU A 313 40.11 2.48 -22.88
N THR A 314 39.95 2.27 -21.56
CA THR A 314 40.68 3.01 -20.51
C THR A 314 41.91 2.28 -19.95
N ASP A 315 42.23 1.08 -20.43
CA ASP A 315 43.37 0.24 -19.98
C ASP A 315 44.47 0.02 -21.04
N VAL A 316 44.64 0.95 -22.00
CA VAL A 316 45.75 0.94 -22.99
C VAL A 316 46.60 2.20 -22.91
#